data_AF-X1IL19-F1
#
_entry.id   AF-X1IL19-F1
#
_cell.length_a   1.000
_cell.length_b   1.000
_cell.length_c   1.000
_cell.angle_alpha   90.00
_cell.angle_beta   90.00
_cell.angle_gamma   90.00
#
_symmetry.space_group_name_H-M   'P 1'
#
loop_
_entity.id
_entity.type
_entity.pdbx_description
1 polymer ?
#
loop_
_entity_poly.entity_id
_entity_poly.type
_entity_poly.pdbx_seq_one_letter_code
_entity_poly.pdbx_strand_id
1 'polypeptide(L)' 'MSNFPLAIIFIFGAIMLLVLPRRVQSLASLIFPLVAFYFLLHLETGASLTVPFLNYELVLCRVD' A
#
# COMPACT_ATOMS: atom_id res chain seq x y z
N MET A 1 0.06 -15.83 -2.60
CA MET A 1 1.11 -14.92 -2.10
C MET A 1 0.47 -13.56 -1.89
N SER A 2 0.42 -13.12 -0.64
CA SER A 2 -0.27 -11.91 -0.17
C SER A 2 0.51 -10.65 -0.55
N ASN A 3 0.29 -10.13 -1.75
CA ASN A 3 0.99 -8.95 -2.28
C ASN A 3 0.06 -7.73 -2.38
N PHE A 4 -0.34 -7.16 -1.26
CA PHE A 4 -0.97 -5.82 -1.26
C PHE A 4 -0.15 -4.80 -0.43
N PRO A 5 1.10 -4.52 -0.82
CA PRO A 5 1.97 -3.57 -0.11
C PRO A 5 1.51 -2.11 -0.25
N LEU A 6 0.75 -1.78 -1.30
CA LEU A 6 0.31 -0.41 -1.62
C LEU A 6 -0.54 0.26 -0.55
N ALA A 7 -1.58 -0.43 -0.08
CA ALA A 7 -2.48 0.13 0.93
C ALA A 7 -1.74 0.42 2.25
N ILE A 8 -0.81 -0.46 2.62
CA ILE A 8 0.04 -0.29 3.78
C ILE A 8 0.94 0.94 3.61
N ILE A 9 1.58 1.12 2.45
CA ILE A 9 2.43 2.28 2.16
C ILE A 9 1.63 3.58 2.29
N PHE A 10 0.40 3.63 1.77
CA PHE A 10 -0.43 4.83 1.85
C PHE A 10 -0.94 5.11 3.27
N ILE A 11 -1.44 4.10 3.99
CA ILE A 11 -1.92 4.27 5.37
C ILE A 11 -0.77 4.71 6.28
N PHE A 12 0.38 4.03 6.17
CA PHE A 12 1.55 4.34 6.97
C PHE A 12 2.12 5.72 6.60
N GLY A 13 2.15 6.06 5.31
CA GLY A 13 2.59 7.37 4.84
C GLY A 13 1.69 8.51 5.32
N ALA A 14 0.37 8.30 5.34
CA ALA A 14 -0.58 9.27 5.86
C ALA A 14 -0.42 9.49 7.37
N ILE A 15 -0.23 8.41 8.15
CA ILE A 15 0.04 8.51 9.59
C ILE A 15 1.37 9.22 9.84
N MET A 16 2.42 8.88 9.09
CA MET A 16 3.74 9.48 9.25
C MET A 16 3.72 10.98 8.90
N LEU A 17 2.94 11.39 7.90
CA LEU A 17 2.71 12.79 7.56
C LEU A 17 2.08 13.60 8.70
N LEU A 18 1.23 12.98 9.53
CA LEU A 18 0.56 13.63 10.65
C LEU A 18 1.55 13.99 11.78
N VAL A 19 2.61 13.21 11.93
CA VAL A 19 3.63 13.36 13.00
C VAL A 19 4.83 14.21 12.54
N LEU A 20 5.05 14.33 11.23
CA LEU A 20 6.24 14.99 10.68
C LEU A 20 6.22 16.52 10.82
N PRO A 21 7.36 17.17 11.15
CA PRO A 21 7.45 18.61 11.19
C PRO A 21 7.29 19.24 9.79
N ARG A 22 6.66 20.43 9.74
CA ARG A 22 6.29 21.14 8.49
C ARG A 22 7.40 21.26 7.44
N ARG A 23 8.67 21.30 7.86
CA ARG A 23 9.82 21.42 6.95
C ARG A 23 10.00 20.20 6.03
N VAL A 24 9.66 19.00 6.52
CA VAL A 24 9.81 17.75 5.77
C VAL A 24 8.49 17.21 5.25
N GLN A 25 7.35 17.73 5.71
CA GLN A 25 6.03 17.36 5.20
C GLN A 25 5.94 17.51 3.68
N SER A 26 6.38 18.63 3.10
CA SER A 26 6.30 18.83 1.65
C SER A 26 7.07 17.76 0.85
N LEU A 27 8.24 17.34 1.35
CA LEU A 27 9.05 16.28 0.74
C LEU A 27 8.39 14.91 0.94
N ALA A 28 7.93 14.62 2.15
CA ALA A 28 7.23 13.37 2.47
C ALA A 28 5.95 13.20 1.64
N SER A 29 5.17 14.28 1.47
CA SER A 29 3.94 14.29 0.65
C SER A 29 4.18 13.90 -0.80
N LEU A 30 5.42 14.07 -1.31
CA LEU A 30 5.79 13.69 -2.67
C LEU A 30 6.47 12.31 -2.70
N ILE A 31 7.32 12.00 -1.72
CA ILE A 31 8.05 10.73 -1.64
C ILE A 31 7.09 9.56 -1.43
N PHE A 32 6.09 9.69 -0.54
CA PHE A 32 5.13 8.62 -0.28
C PHE A 32 4.35 8.16 -1.52
N PRO A 33 3.71 9.06 -2.29
CA PRO A 33 3.04 8.65 -3.52
C PRO A 33 4.01 8.14 -4.60
N LEU A 34 5.24 8.66 -4.68
CA LEU A 34 6.27 8.12 -5.59
C LEU A 34 6.65 6.67 -5.26
N VAL A 35 6.88 6.38 -3.98
CA VAL A 35 7.20 5.02 -3.52
C VAL A 35 6.02 4.09 -3.76
N ALA A 36 4.80 4.52 -3.43
CA ALA A 36 3.60 3.76 -3.71
C ALA A 36 3.46 3.48 -5.22
N PHE A 37 3.67 4.49 -6.07
CA PHE A 37 3.63 4.33 -7.52
C PHE A 37 4.68 3.37 -8.05
N TYR A 38 5.91 3.40 -7.50
CA TYR A 38 6.94 2.43 -7.84
C TYR A 38 6.50 0.99 -7.53
N PHE A 39 5.90 0.76 -6.36
CA PHE A 39 5.33 -0.54 -6.01
C PHE A 39 4.18 -0.95 -6.92
N LEU A 40 3.37 0.02 -7.37
CA LEU A 40 2.29 -0.23 -8.33
C LEU A 40 2.82 -0.70 -9.68
N LEU A 41 3.91 -0.10 -10.17
CA LEU A 41 4.54 -0.52 -11.43
C LEU A 41 5.14 -1.93 -11.38
N HIS A 42 5.52 -2.41 -10.19
CA HIS A 42 6.08 -3.75 -9.99
C HIS A 42 5.04 -4.76 -9.51
N LEU A 43 3.77 -4.35 -9.42
CA LEU A 43 2.70 -5.25 -9.01
C LEU A 43 2.34 -6.18 -10.17
N GLU A 44 2.55 -7.48 -9.98
CA GLU A 44 2.16 -8.48 -10.97
C GLU A 44 0.63 -8.44 -11.17
N THR A 45 0.20 -8.49 -12.43
CA THR A 45 -1.21 -8.58 -12.81
C THR A 45 -1.81 -9.89 -12.29
N GLY A 46 -2.99 -9.83 -11.68
CA GLY A 46 -3.61 -10.97 -10.99
C GLY A 46 -3.26 -11.09 -9.50
N ALA A 47 -2.49 -10.16 -8.94
CA ALA A 47 -2.25 -10.10 -7.49
C ALA A 47 -3.57 -10.00 -6.73
N SER A 48 -3.77 -10.91 -5.77
CA SER A 48 -4.97 -10.94 -4.93
C SER A 48 -4.61 -11.01 -3.46
N LEU A 49 -5.31 -10.21 -2.67
CA LEU A 49 -5.29 -10.28 -1.22
C LEU A 49 -6.27 -11.38 -0.79
N THR A 50 -5.73 -12.53 -0.43
CA THR A 50 -6.47 -13.66 0.11
C THR A 50 -6.20 -13.79 1.61
N VAL A 51 -7.26 -14.03 2.38
CA VAL A 51 -7.16 -14.33 3.81
C VAL A 51 -7.87 -15.64 4.13
N PRO A 52 -7.24 -16.53 4.92
CA PRO A 52 -7.89 -17.76 5.35
C PRO A 52 -8.94 -17.43 6.41
N PHE A 53 -10.17 -17.86 6.20
CA PHE A 53 -11.29 -17.67 7.11
C PHE A 53 -12.25 -18.84 7.07
N LEU A 54 -12.53 -19.46 8.22
CA LEU A 54 -13.48 -20.59 8.33
C LEU A 54 -13.20 -21.74 7.34
N ASN A 55 -11.92 -22.06 7.07
CA ASN A 55 -11.47 -23.05 6.08
C ASN A 55 -11.73 -22.68 4.61
N TYR A 56 -12.03 -21.41 4.31
CA TYR A 56 -12.10 -20.86 2.96
C TYR A 56 -11.01 -19.81 2.75
N GLU A 57 -10.60 -19.63 1.49
CA GLU A 57 -9.72 -18.53 1.07
C GLU A 57 -10.58 -17.37 0.57
N LEU A 58 -10.79 -16.36 1.42
CA LEU A 58 -11.53 -15.15 1.04
C LEU A 58 -10.64 -14.24 0.21
N VAL A 59 -11.01 -13.98 -1.03
CA VAL A 59 -10.39 -12.96 -1.88
C VAL A 59 -11.01 -11.60 -1.54
N LEU A 60 -10.29 -10.78 -0.79
CA LEU A 60 -10.76 -9.45 -0.38
C LEU A 60 -10.61 -8.41 -1.49
N CYS A 61 -9.49 -8.47 -2.20
CA CYS A 61 -9.18 -7.61 -3.34
C CYS A 61 -8.41 -8.42 -4.37
N ARG A 62 -8.69 -8.19 -5.66
CA ARG A 62 -7.91 -8.71 -6.78
C ARG A 62 -7.65 -7.56 -7.75
N VAL A 63 -6.40 -7.41 -8.18
CA VAL A 63 -6.03 -6.50 -9.26
C VAL A 63 -6.15 -7.27 -10.57
N ASP A 64 -7.07 -6.83 -11.44
CA ASP A 64 -7.24 -7.30 -12.82
C ASP A 64 -6.62 -6.27 -13.78
#